data_AF-A0A6I1W1G1-F1
#
_entry.id   AF-A0A6I1W1G1-F1
#
_cell.length_a   1.000
_cell.length_b   1.000
_cell.length_c   1.000
_cell.angle_alpha   90.00
_cell.angle_beta   90.00
_cell.angle_gamma   90.00
#
_symmetry.space_group_name_H-M   'P 1'
#
loop_
_entity.id
_entity.type
_entity.pdbx_description
1 polymer ?
#
loop_
_entity_poly.entity_id
_entity_poly.type
_entity_poly.pdbx_seq_one_letter_code
_entity_poly.pdbx_strand_id
1 'polypeptide(L)'
;FFNPPEGVSASHEAARQVLQLTFLHWGLHGWAIYALVGLAVAYFAYRHNQPLALRSALYPLMGERWVKGAAGHAVDGFGMFVTLLGLVTNLGIGSMQVSSGLENLFGM
;
A
#
# COMPACT_ATOMS: atom_id res chain seq x y z
N PHE A 1 -18.14 9.00 -11.25
CA PHE A 1 -18.83 10.02 -12.06
C PHE A 1 -20.10 9.43 -12.65
N PHE A 2 -19.97 8.32 -13.38
CA PHE A 2 -21.11 7.58 -13.94
C PHE A 2 -21.86 6.74 -12.91
N ASN A 3 -21.17 6.23 -11.88
CA ASN A 3 -21.77 5.57 -10.72
C ASN A 3 -21.33 6.32 -9.45
N PRO A 4 -21.96 7.46 -9.10
CA PRO A 4 -21.67 8.13 -7.83
C PRO A 4 -22.23 7.31 -6.65
N PRO A 5 -21.61 7.36 -5.46
CA PRO A 5 -22.16 6.73 -4.26
C PRO A 5 -23.55 7.25 -3.90
N GLU A 6 -23.77 8.54 -4.12
CA GLU A 6 -25.02 9.23 -3.85
C GLU A 6 -25.35 10.22 -4.98
N GLY A 7 -26.65 10.37 -5.27
CA GLY A 7 -27.16 11.35 -6.22
C GLY A 7 -27.18 10.89 -7.69
N VAL A 8 -27.42 11.85 -8.58
CA VAL A 8 -27.61 11.59 -10.02
C VAL A 8 -26.26 11.51 -10.74
N SER A 9 -26.08 10.45 -11.53
CA SER A 9 -24.90 10.23 -12.37
C SER A 9 -24.64 11.38 -13.33
N ALA A 10 -23.38 11.60 -13.68
CA ALA A 10 -22.95 12.61 -14.65
C ALA A 10 -23.38 14.07 -14.34
N SER A 11 -23.69 14.37 -13.07
CA SER A 11 -24.02 15.71 -12.59
C SER A 11 -22.79 16.48 -12.09
N HIS A 12 -22.92 17.79 -11.91
CA HIS A 12 -21.88 18.62 -11.26
C HIS A 12 -21.53 18.12 -9.84
N GLU A 13 -22.54 17.63 -9.12
CA GLU A 13 -22.35 17.05 -7.80
C GLU A 13 -21.54 15.75 -7.87
N ALA A 14 -21.87 14.86 -8.82
CA ALA A 14 -21.11 13.64 -9.06
C ALA A 14 -19.66 13.91 -9.49
N ALA A 15 -19.38 14.99 -10.24
CA ALA A 15 -18.02 15.41 -10.56
C ALA A 15 -17.23 15.83 -9.32
N ARG A 16 -17.86 16.61 -8.43
CA ARG A 16 -17.25 17.02 -7.15
C ARG A 16 -16.93 15.81 -6.26
N GLN A 17 -17.89 14.89 -6.12
CA GLN A 17 -17.71 13.68 -5.32
C GLN A 17 -16.56 12.80 -5.84
N VAL A 18 -16.41 12.67 -7.17
CA VAL A 18 -15.29 11.91 -7.75
C VAL A 18 -13.95 12.47 -7.33
N LEU A 19 -13.75 13.78 -7.44
CA LEU A 19 -12.48 14.39 -7.06
C LEU A 19 -12.21 14.18 -5.56
N GLN A 20 -13.22 14.34 -4.71
CA GLN A 20 -13.10 14.07 -3.28
C GLN A 20 -12.69 12.62 -2.99
N LEU A 21 -13.35 11.64 -3.61
CA LEU A 21 -13.02 10.23 -3.45
C LEU A 21 -11.63 9.88 -3.97
N THR A 22 -11.23 10.46 -5.11
CA THR A 22 -9.88 10.27 -5.64
C THR A 22 -8.83 10.80 -4.66
N PHE A 23 -9.01 12.01 -4.12
CA PHE A 23 -8.10 12.56 -3.12
C PHE A 23 -8.15 11.81 -1.78
N LEU A 24 -9.28 11.22 -1.40
CA LEU A 24 -9.37 10.38 -0.21
C LEU A 24 -8.48 9.12 -0.36
N HIS A 25 -8.58 8.43 -1.50
CA HIS A 25 -7.87 7.17 -1.72
C HIS A 25 -6.40 7.35 -2.13
N TRP A 26 -6.10 8.40 -2.90
CA TRP A 26 -4.77 8.63 -3.49
C TRP A 26 -4.04 9.86 -2.92
N GLY A 27 -4.67 10.55 -1.97
CA GLY A 27 -4.08 11.70 -1.28
C GLY A 27 -3.46 11.32 0.05
N LEU A 28 -3.45 12.27 0.98
CA LEU A 28 -2.63 12.23 2.19
C LEU A 28 -2.86 10.99 3.07
N HIS A 29 -4.09 10.47 3.11
CA HIS A 29 -4.44 9.33 3.96
C HIS A 29 -3.59 8.09 3.66
N GLY A 30 -3.40 7.74 2.38
CA GLY A 30 -2.56 6.60 1.99
C GLY A 30 -1.07 6.85 2.30
N TRP A 31 -0.57 8.03 1.96
CA TRP A 31 0.83 8.40 2.20
C TRP A 31 1.20 8.49 3.68
N ALA A 32 0.27 8.91 4.55
CA ALA A 32 0.49 8.99 5.98
C ALA A 32 0.80 7.62 6.59
N ILE A 33 0.15 6.56 6.12
CA ILE A 33 0.41 5.19 6.58
C ILE A 33 1.82 4.75 6.16
N TYR A 34 2.22 5.01 4.92
CA TYR A 34 3.56 4.69 4.43
C TYR A 34 4.65 5.47 5.19
N ALA A 35 4.44 6.77 5.41
CA ALA A 35 5.36 7.60 6.17
C ALA A 35 5.50 7.09 7.62
N LEU A 36 4.39 6.73 8.27
CA LEU A 36 4.38 6.19 9.63
C LEU A 36 5.18 4.88 9.74
N VAL A 37 4.88 3.91 8.88
CA VAL A 37 5.55 2.61 8.89
C VAL A 37 7.02 2.76 8.51
N GLY A 38 7.32 3.52 7.47
CA GLY A 38 8.69 3.80 7.03
C GLY A 38 9.52 4.48 8.11
N LEU A 39 8.96 5.48 8.80
CA LEU A 39 9.61 6.15 9.92
C LEU A 39 9.85 5.20 11.09
N ALA A 40 8.87 4.37 11.45
CA ALA A 40 9.03 3.41 12.54
C ALA A 40 10.18 2.43 12.28
N VAL A 41 10.21 1.81 11.10
CA VAL A 41 11.28 0.87 10.71
C VAL A 41 12.63 1.59 10.64
N ALA A 42 12.69 2.77 10.01
CA ALA A 42 13.92 3.56 9.90
C ALA A 42 14.46 3.98 11.27
N TYR A 43 13.59 4.41 12.19
CA TYR A 43 13.99 4.83 13.52
C TYR A 43 14.67 3.71 14.30
N PHE A 44 14.11 2.50 14.31
CA PHE A 44 14.72 1.38 15.02
C PHE A 44 15.95 0.83 14.30
N ALA A 45 15.96 0.83 12.96
CA ALA A 45 17.12 0.40 12.19
C ALA A 45 18.32 1.32 12.39
N TYR A 46 18.13 2.64 12.24
CA TYR A 46 19.24 3.60 12.24
C TYR A 46 19.60 4.14 13.63
N ARG A 47 18.65 4.28 14.55
CA ARG A 47 18.93 4.83 15.89
C ARG A 47 19.17 3.77 16.97
N HIS A 48 18.57 2.58 16.81
CA HIS A 48 18.69 1.49 17.79
C HIS A 48 19.49 0.30 17.26
N ASN A 49 20.11 0.43 16.09
CA ASN A 49 20.95 -0.59 15.45
C ASN A 49 20.26 -1.96 15.32
N GLN A 50 18.93 -1.93 15.13
CA GLN A 50 18.13 -3.13 14.89
C GLN A 50 18.16 -3.51 13.41
N PRO A 51 17.83 -4.77 13.04
CA PRO A 51 17.67 -5.14 11.64
C PRO A 51 16.62 -4.27 10.93
N LEU A 52 16.81 -3.99 9.64
CA LEU A 52 15.82 -3.29 8.80
C LEU A 52 14.64 -4.23 8.46
N ALA A 53 13.80 -4.48 9.45
CA ALA A 53 12.72 -5.46 9.40
C ALA A 53 11.46 -4.93 10.10
N LEU A 54 10.28 -5.41 9.70
CA LEU A 54 9.00 -4.98 10.26
C LEU A 54 8.90 -5.31 11.75
N ARG A 55 9.43 -6.46 12.15
CA ARG A 55 9.51 -6.84 13.57
C ARG A 55 10.28 -5.84 14.44
N SER A 56 11.25 -5.11 13.88
CA SER A 56 12.05 -4.14 14.62
C SER A 56 11.24 -2.92 15.06
N ALA A 57 10.19 -2.56 14.30
CA ALA A 57 9.27 -1.50 14.69
C ALA A 57 8.41 -1.87 15.92
N LEU A 58 8.24 -3.17 16.19
CA LEU A 58 7.48 -3.70 17.34
C LEU A 58 8.35 -3.91 18.60
N TYR A 59 9.65 -3.67 18.48
CA TYR A 59 10.61 -3.76 19.59
C TYR A 59 10.17 -3.06 20.89
N PRO A 60 9.68 -1.81 20.89
CA PRO A 60 9.32 -1.11 22.14
C PRO A 60 8.09 -1.71 22.85
N LEU A 61 7.22 -2.42 22.11
CA LEU A 61 5.99 -2.99 22.66
C LEU A 61 6.15 -4.43 23.13
N MET A 62 6.89 -5.23 22.36
CA MET A 62 6.98 -6.69 22.55
C MET A 62 8.31 -7.15 23.19
N GLY A 63 9.31 -6.26 23.23
CA GLY A 63 10.63 -6.56 23.77
C GLY A 63 11.51 -7.43 22.87
N GLU A 64 12.79 -7.50 23.22
CA GLU A 64 13.84 -8.12 22.39
C GLU A 64 13.65 -9.62 22.18
N ARG A 65 13.22 -10.35 23.22
CA ARG A 65 13.06 -11.81 23.18
C ARG A 65 12.00 -12.24 22.17
N TRP A 66 10.91 -11.49 22.04
CA TRP A 66 9.83 -11.81 21.11
C TRP A 66 10.22 -11.49 19.66
N VAL A 67 10.82 -10.31 19.45
CA VAL A 67 11.28 -9.84 18.12
C VAL A 67 12.33 -10.79 17.51
N LYS A 68 13.27 -11.28 18.33
CA LYS A 68 14.28 -12.25 17.89
C LYS A 68 13.76 -13.69 17.81
N GLY A 69 12.56 -13.97 18.33
CA GLY A 69 11.93 -15.28 18.33
C GLY A 69 11.16 -15.59 17.05
N ALA A 70 10.61 -16.81 16.96
CA ALA A 70 9.83 -17.29 15.82
C ALA A 70 8.62 -16.38 15.49
N ALA A 71 8.01 -15.77 16.50
CA ALA A 71 6.87 -14.86 16.31
C ALA A 71 7.26 -13.57 15.56
N GLY A 72 8.41 -12.97 15.88
CA GLY A 72 8.92 -11.82 15.12
C GLY A 72 9.26 -12.18 13.67
N HIS A 73 9.86 -13.36 13.45
CA HIS A 73 10.11 -13.87 12.10
C HIS A 73 8.82 -14.13 11.29
N ALA A 74 7.75 -14.57 11.96
CA ALA A 74 6.45 -14.74 11.31
C ALA A 74 5.86 -13.41 10.81
N VAL A 75 6.05 -12.30 11.55
CA VAL A 75 5.63 -10.96 11.11
C VAL A 75 6.39 -10.53 9.85
N ASP A 76 7.71 -10.72 9.81
CA ASP A 76 8.50 -10.41 8.62
C ASP A 76 8.07 -11.28 7.43
N GLY A 77 7.83 -12.58 7.65
CA GLY A 77 7.31 -13.50 6.64
C GLY A 77 5.95 -13.07 6.09
N PHE A 78 5.04 -12.67 6.97
CA PHE A 78 3.73 -12.16 6.59
C PHE A 78 3.85 -10.86 5.79
N GLY A 79 4.71 -9.92 6.22
CA GLY A 79 4.96 -8.67 5.51
C GLY A 79 5.53 -8.89 4.11
N MET A 80 6.48 -9.82 3.95
CA MET A 80 6.98 -10.23 2.63
C MET A 80 5.86 -10.81 1.76
N PHE A 81 5.02 -11.70 2.31
CA PHE A 81 3.90 -12.28 1.58
C PHE A 81 2.89 -11.23 1.10
N VAL A 82 2.47 -10.32 1.98
CA VAL A 82 1.56 -9.22 1.62
C VAL A 82 2.16 -8.31 0.55
N THR A 83 3.46 -8.01 0.66
CA THR A 83 4.18 -7.22 -0.34
C THR A 83 4.19 -7.91 -1.70
N LEU A 84 4.43 -9.22 -1.74
CA LEU A 84 4.38 -10.02 -2.96
C LEU A 84 2.98 -10.02 -3.59
N LEU A 85 1.92 -10.16 -2.81
CA LEU A 85 0.55 -10.08 -3.32
C LEU A 85 0.26 -8.72 -3.98
N GLY A 86 0.69 -7.62 -3.34
CA GLY A 86 0.57 -6.28 -3.91
C GLY A 86 1.36 -6.14 -5.22
N LEU A 87 2.59 -6.65 -5.23
CA LEU A 87 3.47 -6.61 -6.41
C LEU A 87 2.86 -7.37 -7.61
N VAL A 88 2.38 -8.60 -7.38
CA VAL A 88 1.79 -9.45 -8.43
C VAL A 88 0.50 -8.83 -8.98
N THR A 89 -0.33 -8.25 -8.11
CA THR A 89 -1.57 -7.59 -8.53
C THR A 89 -1.29 -6.38 -9.43
N ASN A 90 -0.35 -5.51 -9.01
CA ASN A 90 0.04 -4.35 -9.80
C ASN A 90 0.66 -4.75 -11.14
N LEU A 91 1.47 -5.81 -11.17
CA LEU A 91 2.05 -6.34 -12.39
C LEU A 91 0.97 -6.91 -13.33
N GLY A 92 -0.02 -7.63 -12.80
CA GLY A 92 -1.15 -8.14 -13.58
C GLY A 92 -1.97 -7.02 -14.23
N ILE A 93 -2.31 -5.98 -13.44
CA ILE A 93 -3.00 -4.79 -13.95
C ILE A 93 -2.16 -4.09 -15.03
N GLY A 94 -0.85 -3.93 -14.80
CA GLY A 94 0.07 -3.32 -15.76
C GLY A 94 0.17 -4.11 -17.07
N SER A 95 0.27 -5.43 -16.99
CA SER A 95 0.31 -6.31 -18.17
C SER A 95 -0.98 -6.21 -19.00
N MET A 96 -2.14 -6.16 -18.35
CA MET A 96 -3.42 -5.96 -19.04
C MET A 96 -3.48 -4.57 -19.71
N GLN A 97 -3.04 -3.51 -19.02
CA GLN A 97 -3.00 -2.17 -19.60
C GLN A 97 -2.09 -2.09 -20.84
N VAL A 98 -0.93 -2.75 -20.81
CA VAL A 98 -0.03 -2.84 -21.98
C VAL A 98 -0.67 -3.64 -23.11
N SER A 99 -1.26 -4.80 -22.81
CA SER A 99 -1.93 -5.63 -23.82
C SER A 99 -3.05 -4.88 -24.53
N SER A 100 -3.95 -4.24 -23.77
CA SER A 100 -5.03 -3.44 -24.35
C SER A 100 -4.52 -2.23 -25.14
N GLY A 101 -3.40 -1.63 -24.71
CA GLY A 101 -2.75 -0.56 -25.46
C GLY A 101 -2.20 -1.03 -26.80
N LEU A 102 -1.56 -2.21 -26.84
CA LEU A 102 -1.05 -2.82 -28.07
C LEU A 102 -2.20 -3.21 -29.01
N GLU A 103 -3.26 -3.81 -28.49
CA GLU A 103 -4.46 -4.16 -29.26
C GLU A 103 -5.10 -2.91 -29.88
N ASN A 104 -5.23 -1.83 -29.12
CA ASN A 104 -5.80 -0.57 -29.61
C ASN A 104 -4.97 0.08 -30.73
N LEU A 105 -3.63 0.01 -30.63
CA LEU A 105 -2.72 0.67 -31.57
C LEU A 105 -2.39 -0.19 -32.81
N PHE A 106 -2.26 -1.50 -32.63
CA PHE A 106 -1.73 -2.41 -33.65
C PHE A 106 -2.70 -3.54 -34.03
N GLY A 107 -3.84 -3.68 -33.34
CA GLY A 107 -4.82 -4.74 -33.59
C GLY A 107 -4.33 -6.15 -33.25
N MET A 108 -3.34 -6.25 -32.36
CA MET A 108 -2.74 -7.50 -31.88
C MET A 108 -3.38 -8.03 -30.61
#